data_AF-A0AAD5MEW1-F1
#
_entry.id   AF-A0AAD5MEW1-F1
#
_cell.length_a   1.000
_cell.length_b   1.000
_cell.length_c   1.000
_cell.angle_alpha   90.00
_cell.angle_beta   90.00
_cell.angle_gamma   90.00
#
_symmetry.space_group_name_H-M   'P 1'
#
loop_
_entity.id
_entity.type
_entity.pdbx_description
1 polymer ?
#
loop_
_entity_poly.entity_id
_entity_poly.type
_entity_poly.pdbx_seq_one_letter_code
_entity_poly.pdbx_strand_id
1 'polypeptide(L)'
;MTRIRARDLRNHKKDDLVKMLVEQKTELASLRVSKVTELRKFYAGHKYKPIDLRKKQTRAIRRRLTPHEQSLKTAKQLHKQRAFPMRKFAVKG
;
A
#
# COMPACT_ATOMS: atom_id res chain seq x y z
N MET A 1 15.67 21.44 13.99
CA MET A 1 17.08 21.03 13.95
C MET A 1 17.96 22.19 13.57
N THR A 2 19.05 22.42 14.31
CA THR A 2 20.09 23.39 13.96
C THR A 2 20.88 22.87 12.75
N ARG A 3 21.23 23.75 11.82
CA ARG A 3 21.97 23.39 10.60
C ARG A 3 23.40 22.99 10.98
N ILE A 4 23.75 21.71 10.81
CA ILE A 4 25.12 21.22 10.99
C ILE A 4 26.04 21.85 9.95
N ARG A 5 27.20 22.38 10.39
CA ARG A 5 28.22 22.91 9.47
C ARG A 5 29.34 21.90 9.30
N ALA A 6 29.87 21.80 8.08
CA ALA A 6 30.95 20.87 7.78
C ALA A 6 32.20 21.09 8.64
N ARG A 7 32.49 22.32 9.07
CA ARG A 7 33.63 22.63 9.97
C ARG A 7 33.49 21.97 11.34
N ASP A 8 32.25 21.82 11.82
CA ASP A 8 31.96 21.24 13.12
C ASP A 8 32.21 19.72 13.08
N LEU A 9 32.13 19.08 11.90
CA LEU A 9 32.33 17.63 11.71
C LEU A 9 33.80 17.18 11.60
N ARG A 10 34.72 18.09 11.27
CA ARG A 10 36.13 17.75 10.99
C ARG A 10 36.91 17.33 12.23
N ASN A 11 36.48 17.80 13.39
CA ASN A 11 37.17 17.56 14.66
C ASN A 11 36.66 16.29 15.37
N HIS A 12 35.65 15.62 14.82
CA HIS A 12 35.09 14.41 15.40
C HIS A 12 35.74 13.15 14.82
N LYS A 13 35.83 12.11 15.65
CA LYS A 13 36.33 10.81 15.22
C LYS A 13 35.30 10.12 14.32
N LYS A 14 35.80 9.23 13.45
CA LYS A 14 34.97 8.47 12.51
C LYS A 14 33.80 7.76 13.19
N ASP A 15 34.02 7.16 14.35
CA ASP A 15 33.00 6.38 15.06
C ASP A 15 31.84 7.27 15.55
N ASP A 16 32.17 8.46 16.07
CA ASP A 16 31.18 9.45 16.50
C ASP A 16 30.35 9.97 15.31
N LEU A 17 31.02 10.20 14.17
CA LEU A 17 30.35 10.62 12.94
C LEU A 17 29.40 9.55 12.40
N VAL A 18 29.80 8.27 12.46
CA VAL A 18 28.95 7.15 12.05
C VAL A 18 27.74 7.04 12.97
N LYS A 19 27.92 7.19 14.28
CA LYS A 19 26.82 7.18 15.25
C LYS A 19 25.82 8.30 14.98
N MET A 20 26.30 9.53 14.81
CA MET A 20 25.47 10.69 14.47
C MET A 20 24.71 10.48 13.16
N LEU A 21 25.35 9.90 12.14
CA LEU A 21 24.72 9.59 10.86
C LEU A 21 23.58 8.57 11.01
N VAL A 22 23.76 7.55 11.85
CA VAL A 22 22.70 6.56 12.12
C VAL A 22 21.52 7.24 12.82
N GLU A 23 21.77 8.05 13.84
CA GLU A 23 20.74 8.81 14.56
C GLU A 23 19.95 9.72 13.60
N GLN A 24 20.62 10.48 12.75
CA GLN A 24 19.98 11.33 11.73
C GLN A 24 19.13 10.53 10.73
N LYS A 25 19.59 9.35 10.30
CA LYS A 25 18.81 8.47 9.42
C LYS A 25 17.54 7.97 10.12
N THR A 26 17.63 7.63 11.41
CA THR A 26 16.46 7.18 12.19
C THR A 26 15.43 8.30 12.39
N GLU A 27 15.89 9.51 12.68
CA GLU A 27 15.01 10.68 12.79
C GLU A 27 14.33 11.01 11.46
N LEU A 28 15.08 11.01 10.36
CA LEU A 28 14.52 11.22 9.02
C LEU A 28 13.48 10.15 8.67
N ALA A 29 13.72 8.89 9.05
CA ALA A 29 12.75 7.83 8.84
C ALA A 29 11.46 8.07 9.64
N SER A 30 11.58 8.47 10.91
CA SER A 30 10.43 8.84 11.77
C SER A 30 9.61 9.98 11.17
N LEU A 31 10.28 11.06 10.72
CA LEU A 31 9.63 12.20 10.06
C LEU A 31 8.94 11.83 8.74
N ARG A 32 9.50 10.90 7.98
CA ARG A 32 8.86 10.40 6.75
C ARG A 32 7.61 9.59 7.07
N VAL A 33 7.66 8.75 8.11
CA VAL A 33 6.50 7.95 8.55
C VAL A 33 5.40 8.89 9.06
N SER A 34 5.69 9.86 9.92
CA SER A 34 4.69 10.81 10.41
C SER A 34 3.98 11.53 9.25
N LYS A 35 4.74 12.12 8.32
CA LYS A 35 4.20 12.79 7.13
C LYS A 35 3.28 11.87 6.31
N VAL A 36 3.72 10.64 6.00
CA VAL A 36 2.92 9.72 5.18
C VAL A 36 1.66 9.27 5.93
N THR A 37 1.75 9.03 7.24
CA THR A 37 0.59 8.61 8.04
C THR A 37 -0.45 9.72 8.16
N GLU A 38 -0.03 10.97 8.37
CA GLU A 38 -0.91 12.14 8.39
C GLU A 38 -1.63 12.33 7.05
N LEU A 39 -0.90 12.27 5.94
CA LEU A 39 -1.49 12.35 4.59
C LEU A 39 -2.47 11.20 4.34
N ARG A 40 -2.17 9.97 4.80
CA ARG A 40 -3.09 8.83 4.67
C ARG A 40 -4.37 9.02 5.46
N LYS A 41 -4.30 9.63 6.66
CA LYS A 41 -5.49 9.96 7.47
C LYS A 41 -6.33 11.03 6.78
N PHE A 42 -5.70 12.10 6.29
CA PHE A 42 -6.40 13.17 5.57
C PHE A 42 -7.12 12.66 4.32
N TYR A 43 -6.43 11.88 3.47
CA TYR A 43 -7.01 11.30 2.25
C TYR A 43 -7.76 9.98 2.50
N ALA A 44 -8.07 9.63 3.75
CA ALA A 44 -8.98 8.52 4.03
C ALA A 44 -10.38 8.88 3.50
N GLY A 45 -11.11 7.89 2.97
CA GLY A 45 -12.45 8.10 2.38
C GLY A 45 -12.51 8.86 1.05
N HIS A 46 -11.49 9.66 0.71
CA HIS A 46 -11.46 10.40 -0.54
C HIS A 46 -11.43 9.46 -1.75
N LYS A 47 -12.27 9.76 -2.76
CA LYS A 47 -12.33 9.01 -4.03
C LYS A 47 -10.98 8.99 -4.74
N TYR A 48 -10.28 10.14 -4.75
CA TYR A 48 -8.99 10.29 -5.42
C TYR A 48 -7.89 10.57 -4.42
N LYS A 49 -6.89 9.68 -4.39
CA LYS A 49 -5.67 9.83 -3.60
C LYS A 49 -4.50 10.22 -4.50
N PRO A 50 -3.53 10.99 -3.98
CA PRO A 50 -2.25 11.24 -4.65
C PRO A 50 -1.56 9.94 -5.10
N ILE A 51 -0.80 10.00 -6.18
CA ILE A 51 -0.15 8.83 -6.82
C ILE A 51 0.73 8.05 -5.82
N ASP A 52 1.40 8.76 -4.92
CA ASP A 52 2.30 8.16 -3.92
C ASP A 52 1.58 7.37 -2.83
N LEU A 53 0.32 7.69 -2.56
CA LEU A 53 -0.51 6.98 -1.58
C LEU A 53 -1.29 5.81 -2.18
N ARG A 54 -1.26 5.63 -3.50
CA ARG A 54 -1.91 4.50 -4.16
C ARG A 54 -1.13 3.21 -3.91
N LYS A 55 -1.85 2.09 -3.89
CA LYS A 55 -1.22 0.76 -3.85
C LYS A 55 -0.28 0.62 -5.05
N LYS A 56 0.96 0.20 -4.80
CA LYS A 56 1.95 -0.06 -5.86
C LYS A 56 1.59 -1.40 -6.50
N GLN A 57 0.91 -1.34 -7.64
CA GLN A 57 0.46 -2.50 -8.43
C GLN A 57 0.79 -2.28 -9.90
N THR A 58 0.98 -3.37 -10.64
CA THR A 58 1.22 -3.31 -12.09
C THR A 58 0.02 -2.68 -12.81
N ARG A 59 0.25 -2.12 -13.99
CA ARG A 59 -0.81 -1.50 -14.80
C ARG A 59 -1.91 -2.50 -15.15
N ALA A 60 -1.53 -3.74 -15.47
CA ALA A 60 -2.46 -4.83 -15.76
C ALA A 60 -3.39 -5.11 -14.57
N ILE A 61 -2.86 -5.22 -13.34
CA ILE A 61 -3.65 -5.45 -12.13
C ILE A 61 -4.60 -4.29 -11.82
N ARG A 62 -4.18 -3.04 -12.07
CA ARG A 62 -5.05 -1.87 -11.85
C ARG A 62 -6.20 -1.75 -12.85
N ARG A 63 -6.06 -2.36 -14.03
CA ARG A 63 -7.05 -2.30 -15.12
C ARG A 63 -7.98 -3.51 -15.17
N ARG A 64 -7.62 -4.62 -14.54
CA ARG A 64 -8.51 -5.79 -14.45
C ARG A 64 -9.77 -5.43 -13.66
N LEU A 65 -10.87 -6.11 -13.97
CA LEU A 65 -12.13 -6.00 -13.23
C LEU A 65 -11.91 -6.32 -11.75
N THR A 66 -12.61 -5.60 -10.89
CA THR A 66 -12.68 -5.91 -9.47
C THR A 66 -13.41 -7.25 -9.25
N PRO A 67 -13.15 -7.98 -8.15
CA PRO A 67 -13.86 -9.24 -7.87
C PRO A 67 -15.39 -9.07 -7.82
N HIS A 68 -15.86 -7.91 -7.34
CA HIS A 68 -17.28 -7.57 -7.34
C HIS A 68 -17.82 -7.51 -8.77
N GLU A 69 -17.21 -6.71 -9.64
CA GLU A 69 -17.61 -6.60 -11.05
C GLU A 69 -17.57 -7.95 -11.78
N GLN A 70 -16.53 -8.77 -11.52
CA GLN A 70 -16.43 -10.12 -12.08
C GLN A 70 -17.54 -11.05 -11.60
N SER A 71 -18.04 -10.85 -10.37
CA SER A 71 -19.10 -11.69 -9.79
C SER A 71 -20.51 -11.27 -10.18
N LEU A 72 -20.68 -10.09 -10.81
CA LEU A 72 -21.98 -9.64 -11.25
C LEU A 72 -22.54 -10.60 -12.29
N LYS A 73 -23.75 -11.10 -12.02
CA LYS A 73 -24.49 -12.01 -12.89
C LYS A 73 -25.78 -11.33 -13.31
N THR A 74 -26.22 -11.58 -14.53
CA THR A 74 -27.53 -11.10 -14.99
C THR A 74 -28.64 -11.77 -14.18
N ALA A 75 -29.78 -11.11 -14.02
CA ALA A 75 -30.95 -11.68 -13.33
C ALA A 75 -31.36 -13.04 -13.92
N LYS A 76 -31.30 -13.18 -15.24
CA LYS A 76 -31.55 -14.43 -15.98
C LYS A 76 -30.56 -15.54 -15.57
N GLN A 77 -29.26 -15.22 -15.52
CA GLN A 77 -28.24 -16.19 -15.14
C GLN A 77 -28.38 -16.60 -13.66
N LEU A 78 -28.70 -15.66 -12.78
CA LEU A 78 -28.94 -15.94 -11.36
C LEU A 78 -30.15 -16.87 -11.18
N HIS A 79 -31.26 -16.62 -11.88
CA HIS A 79 -32.43 -17.49 -11.86
C HIS A 79 -32.09 -18.91 -12.34
N LYS A 80 -31.37 -19.03 -13.47
CA LYS A 80 -30.92 -20.33 -13.99
C LYS A 80 -30.05 -21.09 -12.99
N GLN A 81 -29.11 -20.41 -12.33
CA GLN A 81 -28.23 -21.03 -11.33
C GLN A 81 -28.97 -21.48 -10.07
N ARG A 82 -29.99 -20.72 -9.65
CA ARG A 82 -30.85 -21.09 -8.52
C ARG A 82 -31.74 -22.29 -8.86
N ALA A 83 -32.31 -22.30 -10.07
CA ALA A 83 -33.16 -23.37 -10.53
C ALA A 83 -32.38 -24.69 -10.75
N PHE A 84 -31.17 -24.61 -11.31
CA PHE A 84 -30.36 -25.77 -11.67
C PHE A 84 -28.94 -25.69 -11.09
N PRO A 85 -28.78 -25.92 -9.77
CA PRO A 85 -27.46 -26.00 -9.18
C PRO A 85 -26.75 -27.29 -9.63
N MET A 86 -25.45 -27.22 -9.92
CA MET A 86 -24.65 -28.43 -10.13
C MET A 86 -24.62 -29.26 -8.85
N ARG A 87 -25.22 -30.45 -8.89
CA ARG A 87 -25.22 -31.40 -7.79
C ARG A 87 -24.08 -32.38 -7.97
N LYS A 88 -23.41 -32.73 -6.88
CA LYS A 88 -22.41 -33.80 -6.88
C LYS A 88 -23.14 -35.14 -6.82
N PHE A 89 -22.91 -36.00 -7.81
CA PHE A 89 -23.45 -37.37 -7.82
C PHE A 89 -22.36 -38.35 -8.28
N ALA A 90 -22.56 -39.63 -7.98
CA ALA A 90 -21.72 -40.72 -8.43
C ALA A 90 -22.62 -41.78 -9.09
N VAL A 91 -22.11 -42.43 -10.13
CA VAL A 91 -22.78 -43.56 -10.78
C VAL A 91 -22.04 -44.83 -10.34
N LYS A 92 -22.81 -45.85 -9.97
CA LYS A 92 -22.24 -47.16 -9.62
C LYS A 92 -21.72 -47.81 -10.92
N GLY A 93 -20.43 -48.11 -10.94
CA GLY A 93 -19.78 -48.88 -12.02
C GLY A 93 -20.09 -50.36 -11.93
#